data_AF-A0A3A8LD82-F1
#
_entry.id   AF-A0A3A8LD82-F1
#
_cell.length_a   1.000
_cell.length_b   1.000
_cell.length_c   1.000
_cell.angle_alpha   90.00
_cell.angle_beta   90.00
_cell.angle_gamma   90.00
#
_symmetry.space_group_name_H-M   'P 1'
#
loop_
_entity.id
_entity.type
_entity.pdbx_description
1 polymer ?
#
loop_
_entity_poly.entity_id
_entity_poly.type
_entity_poly.pdbx_seq_one_letter_code
_entity_poly.pdbx_strand_id
1 'polypeptide(L)'
;MRTLILSDLHLGNGGPYDIFAGAAELPALLDSLTGTPTHVVLNGDSFDFLLNDDPLAVDPKRTLEQARALVKSAQTAPSLKALGRVLAAGGRATMVVGNHDLELALPDVQAVVRSELAQPAHVASRLEFRDGTAPLLLEVGGARVLVTHGEHTDVANRIDYDSLLSTERDSRFRYPPGSVLVKSLLNPLKDQHHMRYMDLLKPDFQGAVMVALGVKPDALKVLLTSGTLTLLRRLIQNKGIAPAFAFPTDDAPAASEAESHLAQAIANVDLADDEVDALLSTLDPEHLNAFESPGALGRARLKLCKAGFALYARLHRTVAGKTGTDYFALEPGKDELAESERLGKKFGPQAVVMGHTHAARWHQGNGRVFANTGTWISLLRLPSPDASDDEWGAYLAELQGNPALEPSRQKLARLEHRFTCVEVAPHATGATLRLAQWKDQGLHTLGSAELKAGS
;
A
#
# COMPACT_ATOMS: atom_id res chain seq x y z
N MET A 1 -17.64 -12.24 21.62
CA MET A 1 -16.35 -11.75 22.14
C MET A 1 -16.03 -10.43 21.47
N ARG A 2 -15.32 -9.51 22.13
CA ARG A 2 -14.80 -8.28 21.50
C ARG A 2 -13.86 -8.66 20.36
N THR A 3 -13.95 -7.97 19.23
CA THR A 3 -13.10 -8.20 18.06
C THR A 3 -12.40 -6.92 17.66
N LEU A 4 -11.08 -6.98 17.44
CA LEU A 4 -10.28 -5.91 16.86
C LEU A 4 -9.81 -6.35 15.47
N ILE A 5 -10.00 -5.51 14.46
CA ILE A 5 -9.64 -5.76 13.07
C ILE A 5 -8.60 -4.71 12.66
N LEU A 6 -7.46 -5.18 12.20
CA LEU A 6 -6.31 -4.42 11.70
C LEU A 6 -5.99 -4.91 10.29
N SER A 7 -5.40 -4.07 9.45
CA SER A 7 -4.92 -4.43 8.11
C SER A 7 -3.74 -3.53 7.75
N ASP A 8 -3.04 -3.88 6.68
CA ASP A 8 -2.02 -3.02 6.05
C ASP A 8 -0.99 -2.56 7.10
N LEU A 9 -0.52 -3.53 7.91
CA LEU A 9 0.50 -3.32 8.92
C LEU A 9 1.89 -3.24 8.29
N HIS A 10 2.13 -4.08 7.27
CA HIS A 10 3.41 -4.24 6.58
C HIS A 10 4.58 -4.44 7.56
N LEU A 11 4.43 -5.33 8.55
CA LEU A 11 5.50 -5.69 9.48
C LEU A 11 6.74 -6.13 8.68
N GLY A 12 7.79 -5.31 8.71
CA GLY A 12 8.99 -5.48 7.91
C GLY A 12 10.16 -6.10 8.65
N ASN A 13 11.30 -6.19 7.95
CA ASN A 13 12.53 -6.80 8.45
C ASN A 13 13.44 -5.78 9.17
N GLY A 14 12.99 -4.54 9.37
CA GLY A 14 13.77 -3.44 9.95
C GLY A 14 14.87 -2.89 9.03
N GLY A 15 14.92 -3.33 7.77
CA GLY A 15 15.87 -2.87 6.77
C GLY A 15 15.52 -1.50 6.17
N PRO A 16 16.32 -1.01 5.20
CA PRO A 16 16.13 0.30 4.58
C PRO A 16 14.82 0.42 3.79
N TYR A 17 14.23 -0.72 3.39
CA TYR A 17 12.96 -0.77 2.69
C TYR A 17 11.75 -0.68 3.62
N ASP A 18 11.93 -0.85 4.93
CA ASP A 18 10.84 -0.97 5.88
C ASP A 18 10.01 0.32 5.98
N ILE A 19 8.70 0.15 5.86
CA ILE A 19 7.71 1.23 5.88
C ILE A 19 6.85 1.19 7.15
N PHE A 20 6.92 0.11 7.94
CA PHE A 20 6.18 -0.03 9.19
C PHE A 20 6.57 1.10 10.17
N ALA A 21 5.56 1.75 10.74
CA ALA A 21 5.76 2.89 11.63
C ALA A 21 5.28 2.64 13.06
N GLY A 22 4.60 1.52 13.34
CA GLY A 22 3.94 1.26 14.62
C GLY A 22 4.76 0.46 15.63
N ALA A 23 6.09 0.56 15.60
CA ALA A 23 6.96 -0.33 16.40
C ALA A 23 6.79 -0.19 17.92
N ALA A 24 6.37 0.99 18.39
CA ALA A 24 6.02 1.20 19.79
C ALA A 24 4.50 1.05 20.03
N GLU A 25 3.71 1.48 19.05
CA GLU A 25 2.28 1.68 19.15
C GLU A 25 1.49 0.37 19.03
N LEU A 26 1.88 -0.52 18.11
CA LEU A 26 1.17 -1.77 17.86
C LEU A 26 1.32 -2.74 19.06
N PRO A 27 2.52 -2.94 19.63
CA PRO A 27 2.66 -3.71 20.87
C PRO A 27 1.82 -3.11 22.01
N ALA A 28 1.83 -1.79 22.18
CA ALA A 28 1.06 -1.12 23.23
C ALA A 28 -0.46 -1.29 23.05
N LEU A 29 -0.96 -1.17 21.81
CA LEU A 29 -2.35 -1.45 21.48
C LEU A 29 -2.70 -2.90 21.82
N LEU A 30 -1.90 -3.87 21.38
CA LEU A 30 -2.16 -5.29 21.63
C LEU A 30 -2.12 -5.62 23.12
N ASP A 31 -1.19 -5.05 23.88
CA ASP A 31 -1.12 -5.24 25.34
C ASP A 31 -2.34 -4.69 26.07
N SER A 32 -2.95 -3.60 25.57
CA SER A 32 -4.20 -3.06 26.10
C SER A 32 -5.40 -4.02 25.97
N LEU A 33 -5.29 -5.06 25.13
CA LEU A 33 -6.35 -6.03 24.86
C LEU A 33 -6.31 -7.26 25.79
N THR A 34 -5.33 -7.34 26.69
CA THR A 34 -5.13 -8.51 27.57
C THR A 34 -6.08 -8.56 28.77
N GLY A 35 -6.83 -7.49 29.05
CA GLY A 35 -7.75 -7.43 30.20
C GLY A 35 -8.98 -8.31 30.06
N THR A 36 -9.42 -8.58 28.82
CA THR A 36 -10.52 -9.51 28.53
C THR A 36 -10.22 -10.29 27.25
N PRO A 37 -10.70 -11.54 27.12
CA PRO A 37 -10.55 -12.31 25.89
C PRO A 37 -11.00 -11.50 24.67
N THR A 38 -10.09 -11.32 23.72
CA THR A 38 -10.29 -10.52 22.51
C THR A 38 -9.92 -11.35 21.28
N HIS A 39 -10.70 -11.20 20.20
CA HIS A 39 -10.34 -11.72 18.88
C HIS A 39 -9.59 -10.64 18.11
N VAL A 40 -8.33 -10.89 17.74
CA VAL A 40 -7.57 -10.00 16.84
C VAL A 40 -7.63 -10.57 15.42
N VAL A 41 -8.10 -9.78 14.46
CA VAL A 41 -8.09 -10.10 13.04
C VAL A 41 -7.05 -9.22 12.38
N LEU A 42 -6.06 -9.84 11.73
CA LEU A 42 -5.06 -9.19 10.89
C LEU A 42 -5.46 -9.49 9.43
N ASN A 43 -6.12 -8.52 8.79
CA ASN A 43 -6.93 -8.68 7.59
C ASN A 43 -6.12 -8.43 6.29
N GLY A 44 -5.05 -9.19 6.08
CA GLY A 44 -4.16 -9.01 4.93
C GLY A 44 -3.09 -7.95 5.17
N ASP A 45 -1.99 -8.10 4.44
CA ASP A 45 -0.79 -7.24 4.49
C ASP A 45 -0.32 -7.00 5.92
N SER A 46 -0.29 -8.08 6.71
CA SER A 46 0.23 -8.10 8.07
C SER A 46 1.74 -8.00 8.07
N PHE A 47 2.39 -8.71 7.15
CA PHE A 47 3.82 -8.62 6.86
C PHE A 47 4.04 -8.05 5.47
N ASP A 48 5.29 -7.76 5.13
CA ASP A 48 5.66 -7.38 3.77
C ASP A 48 6.91 -8.12 3.28
N PHE A 49 6.70 -9.15 2.46
CA PHE A 49 7.77 -9.96 1.86
C PHE A 49 8.38 -9.27 0.62
N LEU A 50 7.80 -8.16 0.16
CA LEU A 50 8.28 -7.45 -1.02
C LEU A 50 9.38 -6.44 -0.71
N LEU A 51 9.54 -6.00 0.56
CA LEU A 51 10.50 -4.96 0.98
C LEU A 51 11.96 -5.48 1.10
N ASN A 52 12.52 -5.96 0.00
CA ASN A 52 13.92 -6.42 -0.14
C ASN A 52 14.30 -6.60 -1.63
N ASP A 53 15.56 -6.93 -1.91
CA ASP A 53 16.06 -7.11 -3.29
C ASP A 53 16.00 -8.54 -3.80
N ASP A 54 15.44 -9.48 -3.03
CA ASP A 54 15.35 -10.86 -3.48
C ASP A 54 14.41 -10.95 -4.70
N PRO A 55 14.72 -11.80 -5.70
CA PRO A 55 13.86 -11.95 -6.85
C PRO A 55 12.54 -12.62 -6.46
N LEU A 56 11.46 -12.22 -7.15
CA LEU A 56 10.15 -12.86 -7.06
C LEU A 56 10.23 -14.28 -7.60
N ALA A 57 10.39 -15.23 -6.69
CA ALA A 57 10.49 -16.64 -7.02
C ALA A 57 9.88 -17.46 -5.88
N VAL A 58 9.17 -18.52 -6.26
CA VAL A 58 8.72 -19.53 -5.32
C VAL A 58 9.93 -20.39 -4.96
N ASP A 59 10.68 -19.96 -3.93
CA ASP A 59 11.87 -20.62 -3.41
C ASP A 59 11.67 -20.90 -1.91
N PRO A 60 11.32 -22.14 -1.52
CA PRO A 60 10.99 -22.46 -0.14
C PRO A 60 12.09 -22.08 0.86
N LYS A 61 13.37 -22.22 0.47
CA LYS A 61 14.48 -21.90 1.37
C LYS A 61 14.53 -20.39 1.61
N ARG A 62 14.47 -19.61 0.54
CA ARG A 62 14.51 -18.14 0.63
C ARG A 62 13.31 -17.58 1.36
N THR A 63 12.11 -18.09 1.05
CA THR A 63 10.87 -17.69 1.73
C THR A 63 10.97 -17.90 3.24
N LEU A 64 11.58 -18.99 3.70
CA LEU A 64 11.80 -19.21 5.14
C LEU A 64 12.87 -18.31 5.74
N GLU A 65 13.92 -17.99 5.00
CA GLU A 65 14.93 -17.01 5.43
C GLU A 65 14.31 -15.61 5.58
N GLN A 66 13.50 -15.17 4.61
CA GLN A 66 12.73 -13.93 4.66
C GLN A 66 11.77 -13.90 5.84
N ALA A 67 10.97 -14.96 6.02
CA ALA A 67 10.04 -15.06 7.15
C ALA A 67 10.78 -14.94 8.50
N ARG A 68 11.94 -15.59 8.64
CA ARG A 68 12.75 -15.48 9.86
C ARG A 68 13.32 -14.08 10.07
N ALA A 69 13.74 -13.40 9.00
CA ALA A 69 14.22 -12.02 9.07
C ALA A 69 13.10 -11.05 9.48
N LEU A 70 11.90 -11.21 8.90
CA LEU A 70 10.72 -10.42 9.23
C LEU A 70 10.34 -10.57 10.71
N VAL A 71 10.08 -11.80 11.17
CA VAL A 71 9.55 -12.00 12.53
C VAL A 71 10.56 -11.62 13.61
N LYS A 72 11.87 -11.81 13.36
CA LYS A 72 12.92 -11.51 14.34
C LYS A 72 13.39 -10.06 14.32
N SER A 73 12.90 -9.23 13.40
CA SER A 73 13.32 -7.84 13.33
C SER A 73 12.98 -7.11 14.63
N ALA A 74 13.82 -6.14 15.01
CA ALA A 74 13.60 -5.36 16.22
C ALA A 74 12.28 -4.56 16.18
N GLN A 75 11.80 -4.22 14.97
CA GLN A 75 10.54 -3.49 14.77
C GLN A 75 9.30 -4.41 14.84
N THR A 76 9.43 -5.67 14.41
CA THR A 76 8.30 -6.61 14.27
C THR A 76 8.13 -7.54 15.47
N ALA A 77 9.23 -8.07 16.01
CA ALA A 77 9.19 -9.06 17.10
C ALA A 77 8.36 -8.61 18.33
N PRO A 78 8.42 -7.34 18.78
CA PRO A 78 7.60 -6.87 19.91
C PRO A 78 6.10 -7.02 19.66
N SER A 79 5.63 -6.77 18.44
CA SER A 79 4.21 -6.87 18.06
C SER A 79 3.72 -8.31 18.09
N LEU A 80 4.55 -9.26 17.62
CA LEU A 80 4.22 -10.69 17.66
C LEU A 80 4.19 -11.22 19.10
N LYS A 81 5.11 -10.77 19.96
CA LYS A 81 5.11 -11.13 21.38
C LYS A 81 3.89 -10.55 22.10
N ALA A 82 3.47 -9.33 21.76
CA ALA A 82 2.26 -8.72 22.28
C ALA A 82 1.00 -9.48 21.83
N LEU A 83 0.92 -9.89 20.57
CA LEU A 83 -0.13 -10.78 20.08
C LEU A 83 -0.14 -12.09 20.87
N GLY A 84 1.03 -12.69 21.12
CA GLY A 84 1.17 -13.87 21.97
C GLY A 84 0.59 -13.68 23.37
N ARG A 85 0.76 -12.51 23.99
CA ARG A 85 0.16 -12.16 25.29
C ARG A 85 -1.37 -12.06 25.21
N VAL A 86 -1.93 -11.53 24.12
CA VAL A 86 -3.39 -11.55 23.88
C VAL A 86 -3.92 -12.98 23.82
N LEU A 87 -3.21 -13.89 23.14
CA LEU A 87 -3.59 -15.30 23.08
C LEU A 87 -3.53 -15.97 24.47
N ALA A 88 -2.48 -15.67 25.23
CA ALA A 88 -2.29 -16.19 26.59
C ALA A 88 -3.38 -15.71 27.55
N ALA A 89 -3.89 -14.48 27.37
CA ALA A 89 -5.00 -13.90 28.13
C ALA A 89 -6.38 -14.50 27.79
N GLY A 90 -6.42 -15.59 27.01
CA GLY A 90 -7.65 -16.26 26.62
C GLY A 90 -8.21 -15.80 25.27
N GLY A 91 -7.57 -14.84 24.61
CA GLY A 91 -7.94 -14.38 23.27
C GLY A 91 -7.63 -15.38 22.16
N ARG A 92 -7.91 -14.98 20.92
CA ARG A 92 -7.58 -15.70 19.68
C ARG A 92 -7.17 -14.73 18.60
N ALA A 93 -6.48 -15.21 17.57
CA ALA A 93 -6.10 -14.38 16.43
C ALA A 93 -6.38 -15.08 15.10
N THR A 94 -6.75 -14.30 14.09
CA THR A 94 -6.89 -14.75 12.70
C THR A 94 -6.05 -13.85 11.81
N MET A 95 -5.12 -14.42 11.05
CA MET A 95 -4.32 -13.71 10.06
C MET A 95 -4.78 -14.14 8.67
N VAL A 96 -5.21 -13.18 7.87
CA VAL A 96 -5.64 -13.37 6.48
C VAL A 96 -4.47 -13.00 5.58
N VAL A 97 -4.20 -13.81 4.56
CA VAL A 97 -3.21 -13.51 3.51
C VAL A 97 -3.66 -12.28 2.70
N GLY A 98 -2.74 -11.37 2.45
CA GLY A 98 -2.86 -10.27 1.48
C GLY A 98 -1.84 -10.39 0.35
N ASN A 99 -1.78 -9.37 -0.52
CA ASN A 99 -0.89 -9.39 -1.69
C ASN A 99 0.57 -9.06 -1.38
N HIS A 100 0.89 -8.54 -0.20
CA HIS A 100 2.27 -8.32 0.26
C HIS A 100 2.84 -9.48 1.10
N ASP A 101 2.01 -10.42 1.54
CA ASP A 101 2.40 -11.52 2.41
C ASP A 101 1.82 -12.88 1.98
N LEU A 102 1.82 -13.12 0.67
CA LEU A 102 1.41 -14.36 -0.01
C LEU A 102 2.04 -15.61 0.61
N GLU A 103 3.28 -15.48 1.09
CA GLU A 103 4.07 -16.51 1.74
C GLU A 103 3.40 -17.04 3.03
N LEU A 104 2.51 -16.27 3.67
CA LEU A 104 1.70 -16.74 4.81
C LEU A 104 0.76 -17.89 4.46
N ALA A 105 0.48 -18.12 3.18
CA ALA A 105 -0.26 -19.30 2.74
C ALA A 105 0.53 -20.61 3.00
N LEU A 106 1.85 -20.54 3.22
CA LEU A 106 2.71 -21.70 3.40
C LEU A 106 2.77 -22.15 4.87
N PRO A 107 2.51 -23.44 5.18
CA PRO A 107 2.53 -23.95 6.56
C PRO A 107 3.85 -23.71 7.30
N ASP A 108 4.98 -23.80 6.62
CA ASP A 108 6.30 -23.59 7.24
C ASP A 108 6.53 -22.12 7.63
N VAL A 109 6.01 -21.18 6.84
CA VAL A 109 6.02 -19.74 7.17
C VAL A 109 5.12 -19.48 8.37
N GLN A 110 3.93 -20.08 8.41
CA GLN A 110 3.03 -19.99 9.56
C GLN A 110 3.68 -20.54 10.84
N ALA A 111 4.47 -21.61 10.75
CA ALA A 111 5.23 -22.15 11.87
C ALA A 111 6.31 -21.17 12.35
N VAL A 112 7.00 -20.47 11.44
CA VAL A 112 7.96 -19.39 11.78
C VAL A 112 7.25 -18.26 12.52
N VAL A 113 6.10 -17.78 12.04
CA VAL A 113 5.31 -16.73 12.71
C VAL A 113 4.89 -17.17 14.11
N ARG A 114 4.36 -18.39 14.28
CA ARG A 114 3.97 -18.92 15.59
C ARG A 114 5.14 -19.01 16.56
N SER A 115 6.35 -19.29 16.07
CA SER A 115 7.55 -19.40 16.91
C SER A 115 7.92 -18.07 17.59
N GLU A 116 7.59 -16.93 16.98
CA GLU A 116 7.90 -15.60 17.52
C GLU A 116 6.82 -15.05 18.47
N LEU A 117 5.68 -15.74 18.60
CA LEU A 117 4.66 -15.37 19.61
C LEU A 117 5.19 -15.49 21.05
N ALA A 118 6.30 -16.23 21.26
CA ALA A 118 6.88 -16.53 22.57
C ALA A 118 5.88 -17.17 23.54
N GLN A 119 5.06 -18.11 23.03
CA GLN A 119 4.04 -18.83 23.77
C GLN A 119 4.17 -20.35 23.61
N PRO A 120 3.69 -21.15 24.59
CA PRO A 120 3.56 -22.60 24.42
C PRO A 120 2.69 -22.97 23.21
N ALA A 121 2.94 -24.14 22.62
CA ALA A 121 2.25 -24.58 21.40
C ALA A 121 0.70 -24.52 21.48
N HIS A 122 0.12 -24.87 22.63
CA HIS A 122 -1.35 -24.84 22.84
C HIS A 122 -1.94 -23.43 22.93
N VAL A 123 -1.13 -22.42 23.24
CA VAL A 123 -1.52 -21.00 23.21
C VAL A 123 -1.29 -20.44 21.81
N ALA A 124 -0.12 -20.72 21.21
CA ALA A 124 0.22 -20.30 19.85
C ALA A 124 -0.72 -20.89 18.79
N SER A 125 -1.32 -22.07 19.03
CA SER A 125 -2.32 -22.67 18.15
C SER A 125 -3.63 -21.89 18.05
N ARG A 126 -3.85 -20.89 18.92
CA ARG A 126 -4.98 -19.96 18.84
C ARG A 126 -4.81 -18.88 17.77
N LEU A 127 -3.64 -18.81 17.13
CA LEU A 127 -3.42 -18.08 15.88
C LEU A 127 -3.75 -19.00 14.70
N GLU A 128 -4.84 -18.64 14.02
CA GLU A 128 -5.32 -19.28 12.79
C GLU A 128 -4.92 -18.46 11.57
N PHE A 129 -4.63 -19.14 10.46
CA PHE A 129 -4.32 -18.51 9.18
C PHE A 129 -5.45 -18.78 8.19
N ARG A 130 -5.77 -17.78 7.37
CA ARG A 130 -6.77 -17.84 6.30
C ARG A 130 -6.10 -17.46 5.00
N ASP A 131 -6.30 -18.28 3.98
CA ASP A 131 -5.66 -18.14 2.67
C ASP A 131 -6.17 -16.98 1.81
N GLY A 132 -7.18 -16.22 2.24
CA GLY A 132 -7.72 -15.07 1.48
C GLY A 132 -8.71 -15.43 0.36
N THR A 133 -8.97 -16.72 0.09
CA THR A 133 -9.86 -17.18 -1.00
C THR A 133 -11.32 -16.73 -0.85
N ALA A 134 -11.75 -16.45 0.39
CA ALA A 134 -13.08 -15.99 0.70
C ALA A 134 -13.04 -14.96 1.85
N PRO A 135 -13.94 -13.96 1.83
CA PRO A 135 -14.11 -13.05 2.95
C PRO A 135 -14.43 -13.77 4.26
N LEU A 136 -13.94 -13.23 5.36
CA LEU A 136 -14.25 -13.69 6.71
C LEU A 136 -15.58 -13.11 7.18
N LEU A 137 -16.57 -13.96 7.40
CA LEU A 137 -17.84 -13.56 8.01
C LEU A 137 -17.78 -13.77 9.51
N LEU A 138 -17.80 -12.68 10.27
CA LEU A 138 -17.79 -12.67 11.73
C LEU A 138 -19.21 -12.48 12.27
N GLU A 139 -19.50 -13.16 13.38
CA GLU A 139 -20.68 -12.93 14.18
C GLU A 139 -20.27 -12.41 15.56
N VAL A 140 -20.68 -11.19 15.90
CA VAL A 140 -20.33 -10.52 17.16
C VAL A 140 -21.61 -9.97 17.78
N GLY A 141 -22.02 -10.50 18.93
CA GLY A 141 -23.27 -10.07 19.58
C GLY A 141 -24.52 -10.30 18.72
N GLY A 142 -24.48 -11.33 17.86
CA GLY A 142 -25.52 -11.61 16.86
C GLY A 142 -25.43 -10.73 15.61
N ALA A 143 -24.56 -9.72 15.56
CA ALA A 143 -24.37 -8.89 14.38
C ALA A 143 -23.42 -9.56 13.37
N ARG A 144 -23.75 -9.48 12.08
CA ARG A 144 -22.95 -10.07 10.98
C ARG A 144 -22.03 -9.01 10.36
N VAL A 145 -20.72 -9.21 10.49
CA VAL A 145 -19.67 -8.34 9.96
C VAL A 145 -18.85 -9.10 8.93
N LEU A 146 -18.82 -8.62 7.69
CA LEU A 146 -17.98 -9.18 6.63
C LEU A 146 -16.64 -8.46 6.62
N VAL A 147 -15.55 -9.22 6.61
CA VAL A 147 -14.18 -8.72 6.62
C VAL A 147 -13.46 -9.29 5.41
N THR A 148 -12.84 -8.44 4.60
CA THR A 148 -12.04 -8.84 3.43
C THR A 148 -10.85 -7.91 3.28
N HIS A 149 -9.73 -8.36 2.75
CA HIS A 149 -8.58 -7.48 2.57
C HIS A 149 -8.87 -6.43 1.48
N GLY A 150 -9.22 -6.86 0.26
CA GLY A 150 -9.81 -5.99 -0.76
C GLY A 150 -9.19 -6.12 -2.16
N GLU A 151 -8.19 -6.98 -2.30
CA GLU A 151 -7.41 -7.24 -3.50
C GLU A 151 -8.19 -7.99 -4.59
N HIS A 152 -9.32 -8.65 -4.27
CA HIS A 152 -10.07 -9.47 -5.24
C HIS A 152 -10.58 -8.70 -6.47
N THR A 153 -10.83 -7.40 -6.32
CA THR A 153 -11.30 -6.50 -7.39
C THR A 153 -10.21 -5.59 -7.93
N ASP A 154 -9.02 -5.61 -7.35
CA ASP A 154 -7.86 -4.87 -7.85
C ASP A 154 -7.12 -5.73 -8.87
N VAL A 155 -7.27 -5.40 -10.16
CA VAL A 155 -6.66 -6.17 -11.26
C VAL A 155 -5.14 -6.27 -11.13
N ALA A 156 -4.47 -5.25 -10.59
CA ALA A 156 -3.01 -5.24 -10.46
C ALA A 156 -2.50 -6.10 -9.29
N ASN A 157 -3.31 -6.25 -8.24
CA ASN A 157 -2.92 -6.96 -7.01
C ASN A 157 -3.71 -8.26 -6.77
N ARG A 158 -4.62 -8.63 -7.68
CA ARG A 158 -5.41 -9.85 -7.58
C ARG A 158 -4.51 -11.09 -7.58
N ILE A 159 -4.75 -11.95 -6.59
CA ILE A 159 -3.99 -13.17 -6.37
C ILE A 159 -4.63 -14.34 -7.13
N ASP A 160 -3.81 -15.10 -7.87
CA ASP A 160 -4.21 -16.41 -8.38
C ASP A 160 -4.09 -17.46 -7.27
N TYR A 161 -5.12 -17.53 -6.43
CA TYR A 161 -5.18 -18.44 -5.29
C TYR A 161 -5.11 -19.92 -5.69
N ASP A 162 -5.68 -20.28 -6.85
CA ASP A 162 -5.67 -21.67 -7.32
C ASP A 162 -4.23 -22.11 -7.61
N SER A 163 -3.46 -21.28 -8.32
CA SER A 163 -2.04 -21.55 -8.55
C SER A 163 -1.21 -21.43 -7.28
N LEU A 164 -1.49 -20.42 -6.44
CA LEU A 164 -0.77 -20.19 -5.17
C LEU A 164 -0.91 -21.39 -4.23
N LEU A 165 -2.10 -21.96 -4.08
CA LEU A 165 -2.35 -23.03 -3.11
C LEU A 165 -2.08 -24.43 -3.70
N SER A 166 -1.78 -24.52 -4.99
CA SER A 166 -1.50 -25.80 -5.66
C SER A 166 -0.18 -26.46 -5.21
N THR A 167 -0.09 -27.77 -5.40
CA THR A 167 1.19 -28.51 -5.24
C THR A 167 2.18 -28.23 -6.36
N GLU A 168 1.74 -27.62 -7.47
CA GLU A 168 2.56 -27.25 -8.63
C GLU A 168 2.94 -25.74 -8.62
N ARG A 169 2.75 -25.06 -7.49
CA ARG A 169 2.96 -23.63 -7.29
C ARG A 169 4.28 -23.13 -7.89
N ASP A 170 5.38 -23.85 -7.69
CA ASP A 170 6.72 -23.49 -8.18
C ASP A 170 6.76 -23.25 -9.70
N SER A 171 5.91 -23.95 -10.45
CA SER A 171 5.83 -23.84 -11.91
C SER A 171 4.70 -22.93 -12.39
N ARG A 172 3.55 -22.94 -11.69
CA ARG A 172 2.31 -22.27 -12.13
C ARG A 172 2.13 -20.87 -11.57
N PHE A 173 2.51 -20.66 -10.31
CA PHE A 173 2.22 -19.40 -9.65
C PHE A 173 3.08 -18.27 -10.23
N ARG A 174 2.43 -17.14 -10.44
CA ARG A 174 3.06 -15.88 -10.84
C ARG A 174 2.59 -14.83 -9.86
N TYR A 175 3.54 -14.05 -9.37
CA TYR A 175 3.24 -12.92 -8.51
C TYR A 175 2.36 -11.91 -9.26
N PRO A 176 1.43 -11.22 -8.58
CA PRO A 176 0.63 -10.17 -9.19
C PRO A 176 1.48 -9.07 -9.83
N PRO A 177 0.99 -8.39 -10.89
CA PRO A 177 1.68 -7.27 -11.51
C PRO A 177 2.13 -6.19 -10.53
N GLY A 178 1.34 -5.91 -9.49
CA GLY A 178 1.71 -4.95 -8.44
C GLY A 178 2.96 -5.39 -7.65
N SER A 179 3.11 -6.68 -7.33
CA SER A 179 4.33 -7.20 -6.70
C SER A 179 5.54 -7.06 -7.63
N VAL A 180 5.36 -7.33 -8.93
CA VAL A 180 6.42 -7.14 -9.94
C VAL A 180 6.84 -5.68 -10.03
N LEU A 181 5.89 -4.74 -9.96
CA LEU A 181 6.16 -3.31 -9.93
C LEU A 181 6.98 -2.90 -8.70
N VAL A 182 6.61 -3.37 -7.50
CA VAL A 182 7.38 -3.10 -6.27
C VAL A 182 8.84 -3.54 -6.45
N LYS A 183 9.05 -4.76 -6.94
CA LYS A 183 10.38 -5.38 -7.03
C LYS A 183 11.24 -4.86 -8.16
N SER A 184 10.63 -4.61 -9.32
CA SER A 184 11.35 -4.21 -10.53
C SER A 184 11.57 -2.70 -10.59
N LEU A 185 10.85 -1.93 -9.78
CA LEU A 185 10.89 -0.48 -9.85
C LEU A 185 11.03 0.21 -8.50
N LEU A 186 10.10 0.01 -7.57
CA LEU A 186 10.09 0.77 -6.31
C LEU A 186 11.32 0.47 -5.45
N ASN A 187 11.69 -0.80 -5.30
CA ASN A 187 12.88 -1.19 -4.54
C ASN A 187 14.17 -0.67 -5.18
N PRO A 188 14.42 -0.81 -6.50
CA PRO A 188 15.55 -0.16 -7.16
C PRO A 188 15.62 1.36 -6.95
N LEU A 189 14.49 2.08 -6.99
CA LEU A 189 14.47 3.52 -6.71
C LEU A 189 14.90 3.84 -5.25
N LYS A 190 14.56 2.96 -4.31
CA LYS A 190 14.97 3.10 -2.90
C LYS A 190 16.43 2.74 -2.68
N ASP A 191 16.90 1.66 -3.29
CA ASP A 191 18.29 1.20 -3.11
C ASP A 191 19.27 2.11 -3.83
N GLN A 192 19.10 2.25 -5.14
CA GLN A 192 20.06 2.88 -6.05
C GLN A 192 19.97 4.40 -5.99
N HIS A 193 18.78 4.93 -5.70
CA HIS A 193 18.53 6.38 -5.67
C HIS A 193 18.11 6.89 -4.28
N HIS A 194 18.08 6.06 -3.24
CA HIS A 194 17.74 6.48 -1.87
C HIS A 194 16.39 7.20 -1.77
N MET A 195 15.45 6.94 -2.68
CA MET A 195 14.16 7.63 -2.75
C MET A 195 13.14 6.96 -1.83
N ARG A 196 13.36 7.07 -0.52
CA ARG A 196 12.53 6.40 0.49
C ARG A 196 11.06 6.82 0.43
N TYR A 197 10.78 8.04 -0.03
CA TYR A 197 9.42 8.56 -0.16
C TYR A 197 8.55 7.81 -1.18
N MET A 198 9.13 7.00 -2.07
CA MET A 198 8.38 6.37 -3.17
C MET A 198 7.19 5.53 -2.72
N ASP A 199 7.36 4.74 -1.66
CA ASP A 199 6.31 3.81 -1.18
C ASP A 199 5.39 4.48 -0.16
N LEU A 200 5.74 5.69 0.28
CA LEU A 200 5.03 6.44 1.32
C LEU A 200 4.02 7.43 0.71
N LEU A 201 4.15 7.70 -0.58
CA LEU A 201 3.20 8.48 -1.38
C LEU A 201 2.03 7.57 -1.78
N LYS A 202 0.89 7.74 -1.11
CA LYS A 202 -0.38 7.07 -1.40
C LYS A 202 -1.43 8.12 -1.79
N PRO A 203 -2.43 7.80 -2.63
CA PRO A 203 -2.76 6.50 -3.23
C PRO A 203 -2.08 6.26 -4.58
N ASP A 204 -1.42 7.27 -5.12
CA ASP A 204 -1.18 7.35 -6.55
C ASP A 204 0.29 7.07 -6.89
N PHE A 205 0.54 5.87 -7.41
CA PHE A 205 1.81 5.49 -8.03
C PHE A 205 2.24 6.49 -9.12
N GLN A 206 1.28 7.09 -9.85
CA GLN A 206 1.56 8.11 -10.86
C GLN A 206 2.14 9.36 -10.18
N GLY A 207 1.51 9.87 -9.12
CA GLY A 207 2.04 10.95 -8.30
C GLY A 207 3.44 10.63 -7.76
N ALA A 208 3.68 9.41 -7.29
CA ALA A 208 4.97 8.96 -6.81
C ALA A 208 6.06 9.02 -7.92
N VAL A 209 5.79 8.42 -9.09
CA VAL A 209 6.68 8.47 -10.27
C VAL A 209 6.93 9.91 -10.73
N MET A 210 5.93 10.77 -10.63
CA MET A 210 6.03 12.15 -11.06
C MET A 210 6.81 13.03 -10.05
N VAL A 211 6.76 12.74 -8.74
CA VAL A 211 7.75 13.27 -7.79
C VAL A 211 9.14 12.79 -8.16
N ALA A 212 9.30 11.51 -8.52
CA ALA A 212 10.60 10.96 -8.88
C ALA A 212 11.23 11.70 -10.07
N LEU A 213 10.43 11.98 -11.11
CA LEU A 213 10.79 12.80 -12.27
C LEU A 213 11.37 14.16 -11.88
N GLY A 214 10.74 14.85 -10.93
CA GLY A 214 11.21 16.15 -10.45
C GLY A 214 12.44 16.06 -9.54
N VAL A 215 12.53 15.01 -8.74
CA VAL A 215 13.51 14.92 -7.65
C VAL A 215 14.84 14.32 -8.11
N LYS A 216 14.81 13.24 -8.89
CA LYS A 216 16.01 12.59 -9.42
C LYS A 216 15.80 12.17 -10.88
N PRO A 217 16.02 13.09 -11.84
CA PRO A 217 15.87 12.77 -13.27
C PRO A 217 16.78 11.62 -13.74
N ASP A 218 17.90 11.38 -13.08
CA ASP A 218 18.78 10.23 -13.34
C ASP A 218 18.12 8.89 -12.95
N ALA A 219 17.24 8.90 -11.94
CA ALA A 219 16.43 7.73 -11.56
C ALA A 219 15.44 7.31 -12.65
N LEU A 220 15.24 8.16 -13.66
CA LEU A 220 14.43 7.84 -14.83
C LEU A 220 15.05 6.78 -15.71
N LYS A 221 16.36 6.55 -15.63
CA LYS A 221 17.00 5.41 -16.33
C LYS A 221 16.44 4.07 -15.84
N VAL A 222 15.93 4.01 -14.60
CA VAL A 222 15.24 2.84 -14.03
C VAL A 222 13.77 2.78 -14.45
N LEU A 223 13.11 3.92 -14.65
CA LEU A 223 11.68 4.05 -14.98
C LEU A 223 11.38 3.96 -16.48
N LEU A 224 12.27 4.50 -17.32
CA LEU A 224 12.02 4.82 -18.72
C LEU A 224 13.12 4.22 -19.58
N THR A 225 12.88 3.00 -20.07
CA THR A 225 13.66 2.48 -21.20
C THR A 225 13.16 3.11 -22.49
N SER A 226 13.93 2.93 -23.57
CA SER A 226 13.51 3.32 -24.92
C SER A 226 12.16 2.71 -25.31
N GLY A 227 11.81 1.54 -24.76
CA GLY A 227 10.52 0.88 -24.94
C GLY A 227 9.37 1.64 -24.27
N THR A 228 9.51 2.00 -22.98
CA THR A 228 8.49 2.76 -22.24
C THR A 228 8.20 4.11 -22.88
N LEU A 229 9.24 4.85 -23.26
CA LEU A 229 9.10 6.17 -23.92
C LEU A 229 8.36 6.07 -25.26
N THR A 230 8.64 5.00 -26.02
CA THR A 230 7.97 4.73 -27.29
C THR A 230 6.50 4.38 -27.09
N LEU A 231 6.18 3.53 -26.11
CA LEU A 231 4.80 3.20 -25.74
C LEU A 231 4.03 4.42 -25.26
N LEU A 232 4.62 5.22 -24.37
CA LEU A 232 4.04 6.47 -23.86
C LEU A 232 3.68 7.40 -25.02
N ARG A 233 4.65 7.63 -25.91
CA ARG A 233 4.50 8.48 -27.09
C ARG A 233 3.38 7.96 -28.00
N ARG A 234 3.30 6.65 -28.22
CA ARG A 234 2.24 6.03 -29.03
C ARG A 234 0.86 6.16 -28.40
N LEU A 235 0.73 5.88 -27.10
CA LEU A 235 -0.54 5.96 -26.38
C LEU A 235 -1.07 7.40 -26.36
N ILE A 236 -0.18 8.38 -26.20
CA ILE A 236 -0.54 9.79 -26.20
C ILE A 236 -0.87 10.29 -27.62
N GLN A 237 -0.07 9.94 -28.62
CA GLN A 237 -0.31 10.32 -30.03
C GLN A 237 -1.57 9.68 -30.63
N ASN A 238 -1.99 8.53 -30.10
CA ASN A 238 -3.19 7.82 -30.55
C ASN A 238 -4.44 8.10 -29.68
N LYS A 239 -4.46 9.19 -28.89
CA LYS A 239 -5.67 9.62 -28.14
C LYS A 239 -6.87 9.66 -29.10
N GLY A 240 -7.85 8.77 -28.87
CA GLY A 240 -9.08 8.66 -29.69
C GLY A 240 -9.18 7.43 -30.59
N ILE A 241 -8.14 6.59 -30.71
CA ILE A 241 -8.18 5.31 -31.41
C ILE A 241 -8.24 4.19 -30.36
N ALA A 242 -9.18 3.25 -30.52
CA ALA A 242 -9.34 2.14 -29.57
C ALA A 242 -8.02 1.34 -29.44
N PRO A 243 -7.61 0.94 -28.21
CA PRO A 243 -6.30 0.33 -27.93
C PRO A 243 -5.97 -0.89 -28.80
N ALA A 244 -7.00 -1.59 -29.30
CA ALA A 244 -6.87 -2.75 -30.17
C ALA A 244 -6.35 -2.44 -31.59
N PHE A 245 -6.20 -1.17 -31.99
CA PHE A 245 -5.80 -0.76 -33.35
C PHE A 245 -4.46 0.00 -33.42
N ALA A 246 -3.73 0.15 -32.30
CA ALA A 246 -2.37 0.65 -32.33
C ALA A 246 -1.44 -0.47 -32.82
N PHE A 247 -1.25 -0.60 -34.14
CA PHE A 247 -0.42 -1.64 -34.73
C PHE A 247 1.04 -1.61 -34.23
N PRO A 248 1.71 -2.76 -34.05
CA PRO A 248 3.14 -2.80 -33.82
C PRO A 248 3.89 -2.44 -35.12
N THR A 249 4.95 -1.65 -35.01
CA THR A 249 6.04 -1.66 -35.99
C THR A 249 7.20 -2.49 -35.43
N ASP A 250 7.82 -3.30 -36.29
CA ASP A 250 8.79 -4.35 -35.95
C ASP A 250 10.13 -3.87 -35.33
N ASP A 251 10.37 -2.56 -35.26
CA ASP A 251 11.70 -2.00 -34.93
C ASP A 251 11.86 -1.46 -33.49
N ALA A 252 10.87 -1.64 -32.61
CA ALA A 252 10.97 -1.20 -31.21
C ALA A 252 11.16 -2.39 -30.24
N PRO A 253 12.06 -2.31 -29.25
CA PRO A 253 12.17 -3.35 -28.23
C PRO A 253 10.83 -3.51 -27.49
N ALA A 254 10.40 -4.75 -27.32
CA ALA A 254 9.19 -5.07 -26.56
C ALA A 254 9.35 -4.58 -25.11
N ALA A 255 8.41 -3.75 -24.66
CA ALA A 255 8.43 -3.29 -23.29
C ALA A 255 8.09 -4.43 -22.32
N SER A 256 8.67 -4.41 -21.14
CA SER A 256 8.29 -5.33 -20.06
C SER A 256 6.85 -5.05 -19.59
N GLU A 257 6.28 -5.99 -18.84
CA GLU A 257 4.94 -5.79 -18.24
C GLU A 257 4.90 -4.55 -17.35
N ALA A 258 5.92 -4.34 -16.50
CA ALA A 258 6.02 -3.16 -15.64
C ALA A 258 6.06 -1.85 -16.45
N GLU A 259 6.80 -1.84 -17.57
CA GLU A 259 6.90 -0.69 -18.47
C GLU A 259 5.58 -0.39 -19.19
N SER A 260 4.86 -1.43 -19.59
CA SER A 260 3.54 -1.30 -20.22
C SER A 260 2.50 -0.72 -19.24
N HIS A 261 2.52 -1.18 -17.99
CA HIS A 261 1.65 -0.65 -16.94
C HIS A 261 1.97 0.81 -16.61
N LEU A 262 3.25 1.16 -16.51
CA LEU A 262 3.69 2.54 -16.30
C LEU A 262 3.26 3.45 -17.46
N ALA A 263 3.44 3.00 -18.70
CA ALA A 263 3.06 3.76 -19.88
C ALA A 263 1.55 4.00 -19.95
N GLN A 264 0.74 2.98 -19.64
CA GLN A 264 -0.72 3.10 -19.59
C GLN A 264 -1.17 4.04 -18.47
N ALA A 265 -0.53 3.97 -17.30
CA ALA A 265 -0.85 4.82 -16.17
C ALA A 265 -0.63 6.30 -16.51
N ILE A 266 0.48 6.64 -17.16
CA ILE A 266 0.76 8.01 -17.59
C ILE A 266 -0.16 8.43 -18.76
N ALA A 267 -0.47 7.54 -19.69
CA ALA A 267 -1.34 7.85 -20.83
C ALA A 267 -2.80 8.12 -20.44
N ASN A 268 -3.26 7.54 -19.33
CA ASN A 268 -4.59 7.82 -18.79
C ASN A 268 -4.70 9.22 -18.15
N VAL A 269 -3.60 9.97 -18.06
CA VAL A 269 -3.60 11.37 -17.63
C VAL A 269 -4.06 12.26 -18.77
N ASP A 270 -5.02 13.15 -18.50
CA ASP A 270 -5.50 14.11 -19.49
C ASP A 270 -4.53 15.30 -19.63
N LEU A 271 -3.43 15.04 -20.34
CA LEU A 271 -2.41 16.03 -20.69
C LEU A 271 -2.81 16.83 -21.93
N ALA A 272 -2.55 18.14 -21.93
CA ALA A 272 -2.57 18.96 -23.14
C ALA A 272 -1.31 18.69 -24.00
N ASP A 273 -1.39 18.96 -25.31
CA ASP A 273 -0.32 18.61 -26.27
C ASP A 273 1.02 19.30 -25.95
N ASP A 274 1.00 20.54 -25.45
CA ASP A 274 2.18 21.27 -25.02
C ASP A 274 2.81 20.71 -23.74
N GLU A 275 1.98 20.12 -22.86
CA GLU A 275 2.43 19.44 -21.63
C GLU A 275 3.09 18.10 -21.95
N VAL A 276 2.56 17.39 -22.93
CA VAL A 276 3.14 16.16 -23.48
C VAL A 276 4.52 16.46 -24.08
N ASP A 277 4.63 17.50 -24.90
CA ASP A 277 5.90 17.88 -25.53
C ASP A 277 6.95 18.34 -24.50
N ALA A 278 6.52 19.07 -23.46
CA ALA A 278 7.39 19.46 -22.36
C ALA A 278 7.87 18.25 -21.52
N LEU A 279 7.01 17.27 -21.28
CA LEU A 279 7.38 16.00 -20.63
C LEU A 279 8.34 15.20 -21.52
N LEU A 280 8.04 15.02 -22.80
CA LEU A 280 8.88 14.26 -23.72
C LEU A 280 10.26 14.91 -23.94
N SER A 281 10.34 16.23 -23.98
CA SER A 281 11.62 16.96 -24.12
C SER A 281 12.51 16.84 -22.88
N THR A 282 11.94 16.75 -21.68
CA THR A 282 12.70 16.52 -20.44
C THR A 282 13.16 15.07 -20.28
N LEU A 283 12.53 14.14 -21.01
CA LEU A 283 12.80 12.71 -20.99
C LEU A 283 13.70 12.21 -22.13
N ASP A 284 14.16 13.11 -23.00
CA ASP A 284 15.01 12.77 -24.12
C ASP A 284 16.36 12.16 -23.63
N PRO A 285 16.75 10.97 -24.10
CA PRO A 285 18.00 10.30 -23.72
C PRO A 285 19.26 11.16 -23.90
N GLU A 286 19.31 12.04 -24.90
CA GLU A 286 20.46 12.94 -25.10
C GLU A 286 20.53 14.01 -23.99
N HIS A 287 19.36 14.49 -23.54
CA HIS A 287 19.25 15.42 -22.42
C HIS A 287 19.51 14.71 -21.08
N LEU A 288 19.09 13.45 -20.91
CA LEU A 288 19.38 12.61 -19.73
C LEU A 288 20.88 12.34 -19.56
N ASN A 289 21.63 12.21 -20.67
CA ASN A 289 23.09 12.06 -20.64
C ASN A 289 23.83 13.39 -20.38
N ALA A 290 23.22 14.54 -20.69
CA ALA A 290 23.79 15.86 -20.40
C ALA A 290 23.86 16.18 -18.88
N PHE A 291 23.15 15.43 -18.03
CA PHE A 291 23.21 15.58 -16.56
C PHE A 291 24.55 15.12 -15.93
N GLU A 292 25.44 14.51 -16.69
CA GLU A 292 26.74 14.01 -16.23
C GLU A 292 27.91 15.03 -16.41
N SER A 293 27.68 16.21 -17.02
CA SER A 293 28.74 17.19 -17.34
C SER A 293 28.90 18.37 -16.36
N PRO A 294 29.99 18.52 -15.58
CA PRO A 294 30.03 19.39 -14.39
C PRO A 294 29.92 20.93 -14.57
N GLY A 295 30.16 21.49 -15.77
CA GLY A 295 30.56 22.90 -15.92
C GLY A 295 29.48 23.94 -16.24
N ALA A 296 28.45 23.60 -17.02
CA ALA A 296 27.32 24.50 -17.35
C ALA A 296 26.03 24.15 -16.57
N LEU A 297 26.20 23.26 -15.58
CA LEU A 297 25.19 22.33 -15.06
C LEU A 297 24.27 22.91 -13.98
N GLY A 298 24.52 24.12 -13.46
CA GLY A 298 23.76 24.63 -12.31
C GLY A 298 22.45 25.31 -12.70
N ARG A 299 22.51 26.30 -13.60
CA ARG A 299 21.35 27.17 -13.90
C ARG A 299 20.42 26.61 -14.97
N ALA A 300 20.96 25.93 -15.98
CA ALA A 300 20.13 25.25 -17.00
C ALA A 300 19.39 24.05 -16.39
N ARG A 301 20.08 23.24 -15.57
CA ARG A 301 19.47 22.16 -14.77
C ARG A 301 18.43 22.69 -13.79
N LEU A 302 18.71 23.77 -13.06
CA LEU A 302 17.72 24.39 -12.18
C LEU A 302 16.52 24.93 -12.95
N LYS A 303 16.70 25.47 -14.16
CA LYS A 303 15.60 25.96 -15.01
C LYS A 303 14.78 24.83 -15.62
N LEU A 304 15.42 23.75 -16.08
CA LEU A 304 14.75 22.55 -16.59
C LEU A 304 14.04 21.78 -15.47
N CYS A 305 14.68 21.63 -14.30
CA CYS A 305 14.02 21.15 -13.10
C CYS A 305 12.85 22.06 -12.73
N LYS A 306 13.00 23.39 -12.72
CA LYS A 306 11.88 24.33 -12.45
C LYS A 306 10.75 24.29 -13.48
N ALA A 307 11.06 24.10 -14.75
CA ALA A 307 10.06 23.95 -15.82
C ALA A 307 9.34 22.59 -15.70
N GLY A 308 10.09 21.50 -15.48
CA GLY A 308 9.56 20.19 -15.15
C GLY A 308 8.79 20.18 -13.82
N PHE A 309 9.18 21.00 -12.85
CA PHE A 309 8.49 21.20 -11.56
C PHE A 309 7.19 21.96 -11.72
N ALA A 310 7.17 23.01 -12.54
CA ALA A 310 5.95 23.77 -12.81
C ALA A 310 4.97 22.94 -13.66
N LEU A 311 5.48 22.18 -14.64
CA LEU A 311 4.73 21.18 -15.38
C LEU A 311 4.19 20.12 -14.42
N TYR A 312 5.04 19.51 -13.59
CA TYR A 312 4.64 18.52 -12.60
C TYR A 312 3.60 19.04 -11.60
N ALA A 313 3.79 20.22 -11.02
CA ALA A 313 2.81 20.84 -10.13
C ALA A 313 1.47 21.07 -10.85
N ARG A 314 1.47 21.39 -12.14
CA ARG A 314 0.25 21.46 -12.98
C ARG A 314 -0.36 20.07 -13.24
N LEU A 315 0.45 19.07 -13.61
CA LEU A 315 -0.02 17.71 -13.85
C LEU A 315 -0.57 17.06 -12.59
N HIS A 316 0.09 17.25 -11.45
CA HIS A 316 -0.40 16.84 -10.13
C HIS A 316 -1.66 17.61 -9.73
N ARG A 317 -1.78 18.92 -10.03
CA ARG A 317 -3.04 19.66 -9.84
C ARG A 317 -4.21 19.03 -10.60
N THR A 318 -3.96 18.52 -11.81
CA THR A 318 -4.99 17.90 -12.65
C THR A 318 -5.29 16.44 -12.24
N VAL A 319 -4.26 15.66 -11.85
CA VAL A 319 -4.37 14.22 -11.51
C VAL A 319 -4.70 13.97 -10.03
N ALA A 320 -4.00 14.65 -9.13
CA ALA A 320 -4.12 14.49 -7.68
C ALA A 320 -4.94 15.61 -7.02
N GLY A 321 -5.47 16.55 -7.83
CA GLY A 321 -6.30 17.71 -7.49
C GLY A 321 -7.40 17.51 -6.45
N LYS A 322 -7.88 16.28 -6.35
CA LYS A 322 -8.82 15.83 -5.33
C LYS A 322 -8.31 14.57 -4.63
N THR A 323 -7.71 13.65 -5.38
CA THR A 323 -7.26 12.32 -4.93
C THR A 323 -6.31 12.33 -3.73
N GLY A 324 -5.35 13.26 -3.67
CA GLY A 324 -4.39 13.33 -2.56
C GLY A 324 -5.03 13.80 -1.24
N THR A 325 -5.94 14.78 -1.33
CA THR A 325 -6.73 15.27 -0.18
C THR A 325 -7.79 14.25 0.22
N ASP A 326 -8.46 13.65 -0.76
CA ASP A 326 -9.49 12.62 -0.61
C ASP A 326 -8.92 11.33 0.01
N TYR A 327 -7.65 10.99 -0.25
CA TYR A 327 -6.99 9.85 0.37
C TYR A 327 -7.00 9.94 1.91
N PHE A 328 -6.85 11.14 2.47
CA PHE A 328 -6.86 11.32 3.92
C PHE A 328 -8.25 11.62 4.50
N ALA A 329 -9.26 11.85 3.65
CA ALA A 329 -10.64 12.01 4.08
C ALA A 329 -11.16 10.71 4.73
N LEU A 330 -12.16 10.81 5.60
CA LEU A 330 -12.83 9.60 6.12
C LEU A 330 -13.89 9.08 5.16
N GLU A 331 -14.42 9.94 4.29
CA GLU A 331 -15.47 9.55 3.36
C GLU A 331 -14.90 8.65 2.27
N PRO A 332 -15.48 7.47 2.02
CA PRO A 332 -15.07 6.59 0.94
C PRO A 332 -15.39 7.16 -0.45
N GLY A 333 -14.57 6.75 -1.42
CA GLY A 333 -14.82 6.99 -2.83
C GLY A 333 -16.01 6.19 -3.36
N LYS A 334 -16.45 6.52 -4.58
CA LYS A 334 -17.56 5.82 -5.24
C LYS A 334 -17.29 4.33 -5.46
N ASP A 335 -16.05 3.97 -5.81
CA ASP A 335 -15.66 2.59 -6.09
C ASP A 335 -15.65 1.75 -4.81
N GLU A 336 -15.17 2.31 -3.69
CA GLU A 336 -15.20 1.67 -2.37
C GLU A 336 -16.65 1.39 -1.92
N LEU A 337 -17.54 2.36 -2.13
CA LEU A 337 -18.97 2.19 -1.82
C LEU A 337 -19.65 1.16 -2.74
N ALA A 338 -19.36 1.18 -4.04
CA ALA A 338 -19.90 0.22 -5.00
C ALA A 338 -19.48 -1.22 -4.65
N GLU A 339 -18.23 -1.41 -4.22
CA GLU A 339 -17.73 -2.71 -3.79
C GLU A 339 -18.40 -3.17 -2.48
N SER A 340 -18.51 -2.27 -1.50
CA SER A 340 -19.26 -2.53 -0.26
C SER A 340 -20.71 -2.93 -0.53
N GLU A 341 -21.39 -2.28 -1.50
CA GLU A 341 -22.74 -2.66 -1.91
C GLU A 341 -22.79 -4.03 -2.59
N ARG A 342 -21.82 -4.35 -3.46
CA ARG A 342 -21.72 -5.65 -4.13
C ARG A 342 -21.54 -6.78 -3.12
N LEU A 343 -20.60 -6.65 -2.20
CA LEU A 343 -20.38 -7.58 -1.09
C LEU A 343 -21.61 -7.68 -0.19
N GLY A 344 -22.23 -6.53 0.06
CA GLY A 344 -23.48 -6.40 0.78
C GLY A 344 -24.61 -7.27 0.22
N LYS A 345 -24.83 -7.19 -1.10
CA LYS A 345 -25.84 -7.99 -1.81
C LYS A 345 -25.51 -9.48 -1.79
N LYS A 346 -24.22 -9.84 -1.91
CA LYS A 346 -23.78 -11.24 -1.99
C LYS A 346 -23.85 -11.97 -0.65
N PHE A 347 -23.44 -11.31 0.44
CA PHE A 347 -23.27 -11.98 1.74
C PHE A 347 -24.31 -11.58 2.79
N GLY A 348 -25.07 -10.50 2.55
CA GLY A 348 -26.05 -9.97 3.49
C GLY A 348 -25.51 -9.54 4.87
N PRO A 349 -24.31 -8.94 5.01
CA PRO A 349 -23.82 -8.46 6.29
C PRO A 349 -24.42 -7.10 6.64
N GLN A 350 -24.37 -6.77 7.93
CA GLN A 350 -24.73 -5.45 8.45
C GLN A 350 -23.57 -4.47 8.39
N ALA A 351 -22.34 -4.98 8.35
CA ALA A 351 -21.15 -4.19 8.11
C ALA A 351 -20.16 -4.88 7.17
N VAL A 352 -19.44 -4.08 6.38
CA VAL A 352 -18.31 -4.51 5.56
C VAL A 352 -17.08 -3.77 6.03
N VAL A 353 -16.03 -4.51 6.37
CA VAL A 353 -14.72 -4.00 6.79
C VAL A 353 -13.67 -4.41 5.77
N MET A 354 -12.95 -3.43 5.23
CA MET A 354 -11.89 -3.61 4.22
C MET A 354 -10.54 -3.10 4.69
N GLY A 355 -9.47 -3.48 4.00
CA GLY A 355 -8.12 -2.93 4.06
C GLY A 355 -7.63 -2.54 2.67
N HIS A 356 -6.40 -2.92 2.30
CA HIS A 356 -5.79 -2.89 0.96
C HIS A 356 -5.47 -1.50 0.40
N THR A 357 -6.32 -0.50 0.66
CA THR A 357 -6.12 0.86 0.13
C THR A 357 -5.27 1.73 1.04
N HIS A 358 -4.87 1.24 2.22
CA HIS A 358 -4.20 1.97 3.29
C HIS A 358 -4.99 3.18 3.87
N ALA A 359 -6.16 3.50 3.31
CA ALA A 359 -6.93 4.69 3.64
C ALA A 359 -7.99 4.38 4.70
N ALA A 360 -7.97 5.09 5.83
CA ALA A 360 -9.02 4.93 6.84
C ALA A 360 -10.35 5.50 6.32
N ARG A 361 -11.39 4.67 6.21
CA ARG A 361 -12.71 5.06 5.71
C ARG A 361 -13.83 4.75 6.69
N TRP A 362 -14.85 5.59 6.68
CA TRP A 362 -16.08 5.37 7.43
C TRP A 362 -17.29 5.85 6.62
N HIS A 363 -18.30 5.00 6.50
CA HIS A 363 -19.58 5.40 5.93
C HIS A 363 -20.73 4.60 6.55
N GLN A 364 -21.85 5.27 6.78
CA GLN A 364 -23.09 4.65 7.26
C GLN A 364 -24.23 5.07 6.33
N GLY A 365 -24.71 4.12 5.51
CA GLY A 365 -25.72 4.40 4.48
C GLY A 365 -26.42 3.13 4.03
N ASN A 366 -27.65 3.26 3.51
CA ASN A 366 -28.44 2.15 2.94
C ASN A 366 -28.60 0.92 3.87
N GLY A 367 -28.64 1.14 5.19
CA GLY A 367 -28.80 0.06 6.19
C GLY A 367 -27.55 -0.78 6.43
N ARG A 368 -26.37 -0.35 5.93
CA ARG A 368 -25.08 -1.01 6.13
C ARG A 368 -24.02 -0.02 6.61
N VAL A 369 -23.08 -0.52 7.40
CA VAL A 369 -21.88 0.22 7.79
C VAL A 369 -20.70 -0.24 6.92
N PHE A 370 -19.94 0.71 6.40
CA PHE A 370 -18.68 0.45 5.71
C PHE A 370 -17.54 1.08 6.50
N ALA A 371 -16.46 0.32 6.67
CA ALA A 371 -15.22 0.85 7.21
C ALA A 371 -14.02 0.29 6.43
N ASN A 372 -13.01 1.11 6.21
CA ASN A 372 -11.67 0.66 5.84
C ASN A 372 -10.75 0.90 7.04
N THR A 373 -9.98 -0.10 7.45
CA THR A 373 -9.14 -0.04 8.65
C THR A 373 -8.02 0.97 8.56
N GLY A 374 -7.62 1.42 7.36
CA GLY A 374 -6.43 2.24 7.17
C GLY A 374 -5.14 1.41 7.27
N THR A 375 -4.05 2.03 7.74
CA THR A 375 -2.69 1.43 7.69
C THR A 375 -1.86 1.77 8.92
N TRP A 376 -0.75 1.04 9.11
CA TRP A 376 0.26 1.29 10.14
C TRP A 376 1.64 1.64 9.59
N ILE A 377 1.70 2.07 8.33
CA ILE A 377 2.93 2.53 7.69
C ILE A 377 3.15 4.04 7.87
N SER A 378 4.35 4.50 7.53
CA SER A 378 4.61 5.92 7.31
C SER A 378 3.92 6.40 6.03
N LEU A 379 3.24 7.54 6.10
CA LEU A 379 2.63 8.19 4.94
C LEU A 379 3.33 9.52 4.69
N LEU A 380 3.51 9.87 3.43
CA LEU A 380 3.98 11.18 3.02
C LEU A 380 2.84 11.92 2.33
N ARG A 381 2.49 13.09 2.86
CA ARG A 381 1.47 13.95 2.26
C ARG A 381 2.14 14.92 1.28
N LEU A 382 1.56 15.03 0.09
CA LEU A 382 1.94 16.03 -0.89
C LEU A 382 1.28 17.39 -0.55
N PRO A 383 1.90 18.52 -0.95
CA PRO A 383 1.25 19.82 -0.85
C PRO A 383 -0.14 19.82 -1.49
N SER A 384 -1.00 20.74 -1.04
CA SER A 384 -2.33 20.89 -1.64
C SER A 384 -2.20 21.14 -3.14
N PRO A 385 -3.09 20.58 -3.97
CA PRO A 385 -3.18 20.98 -5.37
C PRO A 385 -3.28 22.50 -5.53
N ASP A 386 -4.03 23.18 -4.67
CA ASP A 386 -4.20 24.63 -4.71
C ASP A 386 -3.01 25.41 -4.13
N ALA A 387 -1.95 24.72 -3.68
CA ALA A 387 -0.74 25.37 -3.17
C ALA A 387 0.00 26.13 -4.28
N SER A 388 0.73 27.17 -3.88
CA SER A 388 1.49 27.99 -4.82
C SER A 388 2.65 27.20 -5.45
N ASP A 389 3.09 27.64 -6.63
CA ASP A 389 4.26 27.05 -7.29
C ASP A 389 5.54 27.17 -6.42
N ASP A 390 5.63 28.20 -5.57
CA ASP A 390 6.73 28.37 -4.61
C ASP A 390 6.70 27.32 -3.48
N GLU A 391 5.51 26.99 -2.96
CA GLU A 391 5.34 25.96 -1.93
C GLU A 391 5.71 24.58 -2.48
N TRP A 392 5.19 24.25 -3.66
CA TRP A 392 5.56 23.03 -4.39
C TRP A 392 7.06 22.99 -4.69
N GLY A 393 7.65 24.10 -5.15
CA GLY A 393 9.07 24.20 -5.42
C GLY A 393 9.94 23.96 -4.17
N ALA A 394 9.53 24.50 -3.02
CA ALA A 394 10.23 24.30 -1.76
C ALA A 394 10.14 22.85 -1.27
N TYR A 395 8.95 22.24 -1.35
CA TYR A 395 8.72 20.84 -0.98
C TYR A 395 9.59 19.89 -1.82
N LEU A 396 9.61 20.08 -3.14
CA LEU A 396 10.40 19.25 -4.04
C LEU A 396 11.91 19.46 -3.85
N ALA A 397 12.35 20.71 -3.61
CA ALA A 397 13.74 20.99 -3.27
C ALA A 397 14.18 20.29 -1.98
N GLU A 398 13.29 20.14 -1.00
CA GLU A 398 13.56 19.36 0.20
C GLU A 398 13.71 17.87 -0.12
N LEU A 399 12.82 17.28 -0.92
CA LEU A 399 12.94 15.88 -1.35
C LEU A 399 14.21 15.63 -2.19
N GLN A 400 14.65 16.60 -2.98
CA GLN A 400 15.93 16.57 -3.69
C GLN A 400 17.12 16.55 -2.74
N GLY A 401 17.11 17.41 -1.73
CA GLY A 401 18.17 17.46 -0.73
C GLY A 401 18.16 16.24 0.18
N ASN A 402 16.98 15.69 0.48
CA ASN A 402 16.74 14.68 1.51
C ASN A 402 15.87 13.50 1.01
N PRO A 403 16.30 12.77 -0.04
CA PRO A 403 15.49 11.71 -0.65
C PRO A 403 15.24 10.53 0.30
N ALA A 404 16.15 10.28 1.23
CA ALA A 404 16.02 9.25 2.26
C ALA A 404 15.05 9.64 3.40
N LEU A 405 14.54 10.87 3.39
CA LEU A 405 13.67 11.42 4.44
C LEU A 405 14.31 11.37 5.84
N GLU A 406 15.57 11.79 5.97
CA GLU A 406 16.23 11.89 7.28
C GLU A 406 15.45 12.84 8.20
N PRO A 407 14.99 12.40 9.39
CA PRO A 407 14.09 13.18 10.23
C PRO A 407 14.64 14.56 10.62
N SER A 408 15.95 14.66 10.87
CA SER A 408 16.61 15.92 11.24
C SER A 408 16.63 16.98 10.13
N ARG A 409 16.33 16.57 8.89
CA ARG A 409 16.35 17.40 7.69
C ARG A 409 14.95 17.66 7.12
N GLN A 410 13.91 17.00 7.65
CA GLN A 410 12.53 17.22 7.24
C GLN A 410 12.00 18.55 7.79
N LYS A 411 11.43 19.39 6.92
CA LYS A 411 10.72 20.62 7.30
C LYS A 411 9.32 20.62 6.70
N LEU A 412 9.21 20.37 5.39
CA LEU A 412 7.97 20.35 4.61
C LEU A 412 7.51 18.92 4.32
N ALA A 413 8.41 18.03 3.90
CA ALA A 413 8.12 16.65 3.55
C ALA A 413 8.11 15.75 4.80
N ARG A 414 7.14 16.00 5.67
CA ARG A 414 7.01 15.29 6.96
C ARG A 414 6.22 14.01 6.82
N LEU A 415 6.71 12.96 7.47
CA LEU A 415 5.97 11.72 7.62
C LEU A 415 4.79 11.93 8.57
N GLU A 416 3.62 11.43 8.16
CA GLU A 416 2.40 11.37 8.94
C GLU A 416 2.07 9.91 9.28
N HIS A 417 1.50 9.70 10.47
CA HIS A 417 1.09 8.39 10.96
C HIS A 417 -0.38 8.43 11.37
N ARG A 418 -1.15 7.44 10.93
CA ARG A 418 -2.56 7.29 11.28
C ARG A 418 -2.88 5.85 11.63
N PHE A 419 -2.38 5.41 12.78
CA PHE A 419 -2.58 4.05 13.30
C PHE A 419 -4.05 3.80 13.60
N THR A 420 -4.76 3.12 12.71
CA THR A 420 -6.21 2.90 12.81
C THR A 420 -6.55 1.43 12.87
N CYS A 421 -7.73 1.16 13.44
CA CYS A 421 -8.29 -0.18 13.57
C CYS A 421 -9.81 -0.09 13.59
N VAL A 422 -10.48 -1.20 13.26
CA VAL A 422 -11.91 -1.35 13.49
C VAL A 422 -12.13 -2.25 14.70
N GLU A 423 -12.98 -1.81 15.62
CA GLU A 423 -13.41 -2.59 16.77
C GLU A 423 -14.88 -2.97 16.63
N VAL A 424 -15.22 -4.21 16.99
CA VAL A 424 -16.59 -4.69 17.11
C VAL A 424 -16.79 -5.22 18.53
N ALA A 425 -17.55 -4.48 19.34
CA ALA A 425 -17.80 -4.79 20.74
C ALA A 425 -19.25 -5.29 20.93
N PRO A 426 -19.47 -6.52 21.43
CA PRO A 426 -20.82 -7.04 21.64
C PRO A 426 -21.52 -6.35 22.81
N HIS A 427 -22.84 -6.20 22.71
CA HIS A 427 -23.74 -5.80 23.79
C HIS A 427 -25.05 -6.61 23.73
N ALA A 428 -25.99 -6.35 24.65
CA ALA A 428 -27.17 -7.21 24.85
C ALA A 428 -28.10 -7.36 23.63
N THR A 429 -28.05 -6.43 22.67
CA THR A 429 -28.99 -6.33 21.54
C THR A 429 -28.29 -6.33 20.17
N GLY A 430 -26.98 -6.61 20.14
CA GLY A 430 -26.17 -6.44 18.94
C GLY A 430 -24.68 -6.25 19.24
N ALA A 431 -24.02 -5.46 18.40
CA ALA A 431 -22.66 -4.99 18.63
C ALA A 431 -22.48 -3.55 18.18
N THR A 432 -21.57 -2.85 18.84
CA THR A 432 -21.10 -1.53 18.39
C THR A 432 -19.88 -1.74 17.51
N LEU A 433 -19.93 -1.25 16.27
CA LEU A 433 -18.78 -1.20 15.38
C LEU A 433 -18.20 0.21 15.39
N ARG A 434 -16.88 0.32 15.56
CA ARG A 434 -16.15 1.57 15.65
C ARG A 434 -14.89 1.55 14.80
N LEU A 435 -14.69 2.54 13.95
CA LEU A 435 -13.36 2.89 13.44
C LEU A 435 -12.68 3.80 14.47
N ALA A 436 -11.47 3.44 14.89
CA ALA A 436 -10.70 4.19 15.88
C ALA A 436 -9.26 4.41 15.44
N GLN A 437 -8.66 5.48 15.94
CA GLN A 437 -7.24 5.78 15.82
C GLN A 437 -6.56 5.57 17.18
N TRP A 438 -5.45 4.84 17.20
CA TRP A 438 -4.57 4.76 18.35
C TRP A 438 -3.76 6.06 18.50
N LYS A 439 -3.79 6.65 19.68
CA LYS A 439 -2.96 7.80 20.10
C LYS A 439 -2.41 7.55 21.50
N ASP A 440 -1.60 8.46 22.01
CA ASP A 440 -0.92 8.34 23.31
C ASP A 440 -1.85 8.02 24.50
N GLN A 441 -3.15 8.34 24.40
CA GLN A 441 -4.16 8.11 25.44
C GLN A 441 -5.11 6.93 25.14
N GLY A 442 -4.79 6.10 24.15
CA GLY A 442 -5.58 4.93 23.76
C GLY A 442 -6.36 5.12 22.44
N LEU A 443 -7.48 4.39 22.30
CA LEU A 443 -8.30 4.40 21.09
C LEU A 443 -9.28 5.58 21.05
N HIS A 444 -9.09 6.48 20.09
CA HIS A 444 -9.99 7.59 19.78
C HIS A 444 -10.93 7.23 18.64
N THR A 445 -12.24 7.35 18.88
CA THR A 445 -13.28 7.08 17.87
C THR A 445 -13.21 8.07 16.72
N LEU A 446 -13.16 7.56 15.49
CA LEU A 446 -13.29 8.32 14.24
C LEU A 446 -14.70 8.21 13.64
N GLY A 447 -15.32 7.04 13.81
CA GLY A 447 -16.70 6.76 13.41
C GLY A 447 -17.23 5.57 14.21
N SER A 448 -18.53 5.56 14.51
CA SER A 448 -19.17 4.50 15.29
C SER A 448 -20.61 4.29 14.86
N ALA A 449 -21.08 3.06 14.87
CA ALA A 449 -22.45 2.70 14.57
C ALA A 449 -22.89 1.44 15.35
N GLU A 450 -24.17 1.40 15.70
CA GLU A 450 -24.78 0.23 16.31
C GLU A 450 -25.24 -0.76 15.24
N LEU A 451 -24.81 -2.00 15.38
CA LEU A 451 -25.25 -3.14 14.58
C LEU A 451 -26.24 -3.94 15.40
N LYS A 452 -27.49 -4.04 14.95
CA LYS A 452 -28.51 -4.86 15.62
C LYS A 452 -28.13 -6.35 15.55
N ALA A 453 -28.57 -7.19 16.48
CA ALA A 453 -28.49 -8.63 16.24
C ALA A 453 -29.26 -9.00 14.95
N GLY A 454 -28.67 -9.83 14.10
CA GLY A 454 -29.35 -10.39 12.94
C GLY A 454 -30.53 -11.25 13.40
N SER A 455 -31.67 -11.10 12.72
CA SER A 455 -32.84 -11.96 12.88
C SER A 455 -32.64 -13.33 12.26
#